data_AF-A0A9W8ICB1-F1
#
_entry.id   AF-A0A9W8ICB1-F1
#
_cell.length_a   1.000
_cell.length_b   1.000
_cell.length_c   1.000
_cell.angle_alpha   90.00
_cell.angle_beta   90.00
_cell.angle_gamma   90.00
#
_symmetry.space_group_name_H-M   'P 1'
#
loop_
_entity.id
_entity.type
_entity.pdbx_description
1 polymer ?
#
loop_
_entity_poly.entity_id
_entity_poly.type
_entity_poly.pdbx_seq_one_letter_code
_entity_poly.pdbx_strand_id
1 'polypeptide(L)'
;MAVAIETTIKTASQTQISIQPVVSENISKVRNLNSVLFPVRYSKTFYENLLQPNYFGRLAYFNAQCVGTITCCKQPLGYADVKMAGMREPSERCEMYMMTLGVLAPFRRMGIAQSLVKCALETAAEDPSIKRVVLHVQVGNDDALGFYHKLGFVTTHTVDQYYKHIEPSQAYDNSDKTAQQTEAATTKQTLPPPLEEDDEFEEFEKENWDESEEDKEDLALWDKDWDDDDWEDDFSKQLRVELDKLSQPQPMSVSN
;
A
#
# COMPACT_ATOMS: atom_id res chain seq x y z
N MET A 1 41.35 -20.65 -48.90
CA MET A 1 41.07 -19.25 -48.51
C MET A 1 39.61 -19.00 -48.85
N ALA A 2 38.69 -18.59 -47.98
CA ALA A 2 38.77 -17.98 -46.66
C ALA A 2 37.65 -18.52 -45.75
N VAL A 3 37.93 -18.57 -44.44
CA VAL A 3 37.00 -18.95 -43.37
C VAL A 3 36.13 -17.73 -43.05
N ALA A 4 34.81 -17.88 -43.10
CA ALA A 4 33.87 -16.85 -42.65
C ALA A 4 33.89 -16.79 -41.12
N ILE A 5 34.20 -15.61 -40.58
CA ILE A 5 34.37 -15.34 -39.16
C ILE A 5 32.99 -14.96 -38.62
N GLU A 6 32.40 -15.80 -37.77
CA GLU A 6 31.20 -15.48 -37.01
C GLU A 6 31.50 -14.30 -36.07
N THR A 7 30.94 -13.13 -36.38
CA THR A 7 31.02 -11.97 -35.51
C THR A 7 29.84 -12.02 -34.54
N THR A 8 30.02 -12.74 -33.43
CA THR A 8 29.11 -12.69 -32.28
C THR A 8 29.23 -11.31 -31.63
N ILE A 9 28.30 -10.42 -31.94
CA ILE A 9 28.13 -9.16 -31.20
C ILE A 9 27.52 -9.53 -29.84
N LYS A 10 28.33 -9.55 -28.78
CA LYS A 10 27.84 -9.55 -27.40
C LYS A 10 27.27 -8.17 -27.09
N THR A 11 25.97 -8.00 -27.28
CA THR A 11 25.24 -6.79 -26.90
C THR A 11 25.31 -6.60 -25.38
N ALA A 12 25.56 -5.38 -24.93
CA ALA A 12 25.59 -5.01 -23.52
C ALA A 12 24.29 -5.44 -22.81
N SER A 13 24.41 -6.02 -21.61
CA SER A 13 23.27 -6.49 -20.82
C SER A 13 22.35 -5.30 -20.50
N GLN A 14 21.22 -5.22 -21.19
CA GLN A 14 20.18 -4.26 -20.89
C GLN A 14 19.64 -4.61 -19.49
N THR A 15 19.73 -3.67 -18.57
CA THR A 15 19.21 -3.84 -17.21
C THR A 15 17.73 -4.20 -17.28
N GLN A 16 17.38 -5.42 -16.86
CA GLN A 16 16.02 -5.92 -16.94
C GLN A 16 15.33 -5.73 -15.60
N ILE A 17 14.41 -4.77 -15.54
CA ILE A 17 13.43 -4.66 -14.47
C ILE A 17 12.24 -5.52 -14.88
N SER A 18 11.81 -6.43 -14.01
CA SER A 18 10.57 -7.19 -14.19
C SER A 18 9.68 -7.06 -12.97
N ILE A 19 8.37 -7.06 -13.21
CA ILE A 19 7.36 -6.98 -12.16
C ILE A 19 6.53 -8.27 -12.23
N GLN A 20 6.35 -8.92 -11.08
CA GLN A 20 5.63 -10.19 -10.97
C GLN A 20 4.55 -10.11 -9.88
N PRO A 21 3.43 -10.84 -10.03
CA PRO A 21 2.42 -10.94 -8.98
C PRO A 21 2.97 -11.62 -7.73
N VAL A 22 2.45 -11.20 -6.58
CA VAL A 22 2.62 -11.95 -5.33
C VAL A 22 1.73 -13.19 -5.39
N VAL A 23 2.32 -14.34 -5.07
CA VAL A 23 1.68 -15.66 -5.02
C VAL A 23 2.24 -16.44 -3.82
N SER A 24 1.61 -17.57 -3.47
CA SER A 24 2.01 -18.41 -2.34
C SER A 24 3.49 -18.79 -2.35
N GLU A 25 4.06 -19.04 -3.53
CA GLU A 25 5.46 -19.50 -3.67
C GLU A 25 6.48 -18.38 -3.40
N ASN A 26 6.06 -17.11 -3.48
CA ASN A 26 6.97 -15.96 -3.36
C ASN A 26 6.62 -15.00 -2.21
N ILE A 27 5.59 -15.29 -1.42
CA ILE A 27 5.12 -14.45 -0.31
C ILE A 27 6.21 -14.18 0.75
N SER A 28 7.11 -15.14 0.97
CA SER A 28 8.25 -14.99 1.89
C SER A 28 9.18 -13.84 1.47
N LYS A 29 9.28 -13.54 0.17
CA LYS A 29 10.06 -12.39 -0.33
C LYS A 29 9.43 -11.06 0.08
N VAL A 30 8.09 -10.96 0.08
CA VAL A 30 7.38 -9.76 0.57
C VAL A 30 7.69 -9.55 2.05
N ARG A 31 7.62 -10.61 2.86
CA ARG A 31 7.95 -10.57 4.29
C ARG A 31 9.38 -10.10 4.55
N ASN A 32 10.36 -10.69 3.85
CA ASN A 32 11.77 -10.32 4.00
C ASN A 32 12.06 -8.89 3.54
N LEU A 33 11.40 -8.42 2.48
CA LEU A 33 11.51 -7.02 2.05
C LEU A 33 10.90 -6.09 3.10
N ASN A 34 9.68 -6.37 3.57
CA ASN A 34 9.01 -5.51 4.54
C ASN A 34 9.80 -5.41 5.86
N SER A 35 10.41 -6.51 6.33
CA SER A 35 11.19 -6.51 7.58
C SER A 35 12.46 -5.65 7.50
N VAL A 36 12.98 -5.38 6.31
CA VAL A 36 14.12 -4.49 6.09
C VAL A 36 13.67 -3.06 5.77
N LEU A 37 12.59 -2.91 5.01
CA LEU A 37 12.14 -1.63 4.46
C LEU A 37 11.35 -0.78 5.46
N PHE A 38 10.65 -1.41 6.41
CA PHE A 38 9.78 -0.71 7.34
C PHE A 38 10.18 -0.97 8.80
N PRO A 39 10.04 0.04 9.68
CA PRO A 39 10.23 -0.12 11.12
C PRO A 39 9.08 -0.90 11.78
N VAL A 40 7.89 -0.91 11.16
CA VAL A 40 6.71 -1.65 11.61
C VAL A 40 6.81 -3.11 11.19
N ARG A 41 6.49 -4.03 12.10
CA ARG A 41 6.31 -5.46 11.78
C ARG A 41 4.85 -5.71 11.41
N TYR A 42 4.65 -6.44 10.32
CA TYR A 42 3.32 -6.86 9.88
C TYR A 42 3.03 -8.27 10.38
N SER A 43 1.79 -8.52 10.81
CA SER A 43 1.35 -9.83 11.32
C SER A 43 1.33 -10.92 10.25
N LYS A 44 1.20 -12.17 10.68
CA LYS A 44 1.04 -13.31 9.75
C LYS A 44 -0.21 -13.15 8.89
N THR A 45 -1.31 -12.72 9.50
CA THR A 45 -2.61 -12.46 8.85
C THR A 45 -2.50 -11.46 7.71
N PHE A 46 -1.69 -10.40 7.85
CA PHE A 46 -1.41 -9.47 6.75
C PHE A 46 -0.89 -10.19 5.51
N TYR A 47 0.10 -11.09 5.66
CA TYR A 47 0.68 -11.81 4.53
C TYR A 47 -0.25 -12.89 3.96
N GLU A 48 -1.06 -13.54 4.80
CA GLU A 48 -2.07 -14.50 4.35
C GLU A 48 -3.17 -13.80 3.54
N ASN A 49 -3.57 -12.60 3.95
CA ASN A 49 -4.55 -11.78 3.25
C ASN A 49 -4.07 -11.35 1.86
N LEU A 50 -2.76 -11.16 1.64
CA LEU A 50 -2.22 -10.80 0.31
C LEU A 50 -2.51 -11.82 -0.79
N LEU A 51 -2.93 -13.04 -0.44
CA LEU A 51 -3.30 -14.10 -1.38
C LEU A 51 -4.81 -14.11 -1.71
N GLN A 52 -5.59 -13.25 -1.04
CA GLN A 52 -7.04 -13.18 -1.22
C GLN A 52 -7.42 -12.27 -2.42
N PRO A 53 -8.61 -12.45 -3.02
CA PRO A 53 -9.02 -11.72 -4.25
C PRO A 53 -9.08 -10.19 -4.11
N ASN A 54 -9.33 -9.69 -2.90
CA ASN A 54 -9.41 -8.25 -2.63
C ASN A 54 -8.04 -7.60 -2.45
N TYR A 55 -6.95 -8.37 -2.57
CA TYR A 55 -5.60 -7.89 -2.37
C TYR A 55 -4.81 -7.95 -3.68
N PHE A 56 -3.90 -6.99 -3.81
CA PHE A 56 -3.03 -6.86 -4.95
C PHE A 56 -1.59 -6.71 -4.47
N GLY A 57 -0.74 -7.65 -4.85
CA GLY A 57 0.69 -7.58 -4.58
C GLY A 57 1.51 -7.65 -5.86
N ARG A 58 2.61 -6.88 -5.91
CA ARG A 58 3.64 -7.00 -6.94
C ARG A 58 5.04 -6.96 -6.33
N LEU A 59 5.90 -7.83 -6.83
CA LEU A 59 7.33 -7.85 -6.56
C LEU A 59 8.10 -7.28 -7.76
N ALA A 60 9.09 -6.45 -7.49
CA ALA A 60 10.03 -5.96 -8.49
C ALA A 60 11.34 -6.74 -8.43
N TYR A 61 11.80 -7.16 -9.60
CA TYR A 61 13.08 -7.83 -9.79
C TYR A 61 14.01 -6.99 -10.64
N PHE A 62 15.27 -6.93 -10.22
CA PHE A 62 16.37 -6.30 -10.95
C PHE A 62 17.43 -7.37 -11.20
N ASN A 63 17.67 -7.73 -12.47
CA ASN A 63 18.60 -8.81 -12.84
C ASN A 63 18.33 -10.12 -12.04
N ALA A 64 17.06 -10.53 -11.96
CA ALA A 64 16.57 -11.69 -11.20
C ALA A 64 16.65 -11.61 -9.66
N GLN A 65 17.19 -10.54 -9.08
CA GLN A 65 17.13 -10.30 -7.64
C GLN A 65 15.84 -9.57 -7.28
N CYS A 66 15.12 -10.04 -6.25
CA CYS A 66 13.94 -9.34 -5.72
C CYS A 66 14.38 -8.14 -4.91
N VAL A 67 13.97 -6.92 -5.31
CA VAL A 67 14.51 -5.66 -4.75
C VAL A 67 13.45 -4.68 -4.28
N GLY A 68 12.17 -4.96 -4.54
CA GLY A 68 11.09 -4.10 -4.10
C GLY A 68 9.74 -4.79 -4.15
N THR A 69 8.77 -4.18 -3.47
CA THR A 69 7.41 -4.69 -3.37
C THR A 69 6.43 -3.53 -3.29
N ILE A 70 5.22 -3.75 -3.80
CA ILE A 70 4.03 -2.96 -3.50
C ILE A 70 2.91 -3.91 -3.11
N THR A 71 2.16 -3.56 -2.07
CA THR A 71 0.96 -4.27 -1.66
C THR A 71 -0.20 -3.30 -1.49
N CYS A 72 -1.37 -3.72 -1.94
CA CYS A 72 -2.60 -2.96 -1.89
C CYS A 72 -3.76 -3.86 -1.46
N CYS A 73 -4.79 -3.26 -0.86
CA CYS A 73 -6.07 -3.91 -0.63
C CYS A 73 -7.21 -3.06 -1.18
N LYS A 74 -8.28 -3.71 -1.58
CA LYS A 74 -9.56 -3.09 -1.93
C LYS A 74 -10.40 -3.01 -0.66
N GLN A 75 -10.84 -1.81 -0.32
CA GLN A 75 -11.66 -1.55 0.86
C GLN A 75 -12.86 -0.65 0.50
N PRO A 76 -13.93 -0.64 1.32
CA PRO A 76 -15.05 0.28 1.12
C PRO A 76 -14.59 1.74 1.04
N LEU A 77 -15.26 2.54 0.21
CA LEU A 77 -14.91 3.95 0.07
C LEU A 77 -15.09 4.69 1.40
N GLY A 78 -14.07 5.43 1.85
CA GLY A 78 -14.11 6.15 3.13
C GLY A 78 -13.99 5.22 4.35
N TYR A 79 -13.45 4.01 4.21
CA TYR A 79 -13.30 3.07 5.33
C TYR A 79 -12.60 3.68 6.56
N ALA A 80 -11.62 4.57 6.36
CA ALA A 80 -10.96 5.32 7.43
C ALA A 80 -11.93 6.23 8.21
N ASP A 81 -12.91 6.84 7.53
CA ASP A 81 -13.95 7.68 8.14
C ASP A 81 -15.08 6.82 8.76
N VAL A 82 -15.39 5.68 8.14
CA VAL A 82 -16.51 4.79 8.52
C VAL A 82 -16.22 3.99 9.79
N LYS A 83 -14.95 3.67 10.10
CA LYS A 83 -14.58 3.00 11.38
C LYS A 83 -15.02 3.81 12.62
N MET A 84 -15.28 5.12 12.46
CA MET A 84 -15.77 6.02 13.52
C MET A 84 -17.29 6.19 13.56
N ALA A 85 -18.02 5.78 12.52
CA ALA A 85 -19.43 6.17 12.32
C ALA A 85 -20.47 5.07 12.58
N GLY A 86 -20.07 3.80 12.70
CA GLY A 86 -21.00 2.69 12.98
C GLY A 86 -21.96 2.43 11.81
N MET A 87 -21.67 1.37 11.04
CA MET A 87 -22.49 0.77 9.98
C MET A 87 -23.04 1.72 8.89
N ARG A 88 -22.48 1.59 7.69
CA ARG A 88 -23.22 1.77 6.43
C ARG A 88 -23.16 0.47 5.65
N GLU A 89 -24.25 0.15 4.94
CA GLU A 89 -24.31 -0.89 3.92
C GLU A 89 -23.03 -0.91 3.06
N PRO A 90 -22.48 -2.09 2.69
CA PRO A 90 -21.30 -2.19 1.85
C PRO A 90 -21.52 -1.39 0.57
N SER A 91 -20.87 -0.24 0.44
CA SER A 91 -20.97 0.53 -0.79
C SER A 91 -20.32 -0.29 -1.91
N GLU A 92 -21.02 -0.47 -3.04
CA GLU A 92 -20.42 -1.02 -4.26
C GLU A 92 -19.18 -0.23 -4.73
N ARG A 93 -19.02 1.00 -4.21
CA ARG A 93 -17.86 1.85 -4.42
C ARG A 93 -16.76 1.49 -3.43
N CYS A 94 -15.57 1.24 -3.96
CA CYS A 94 -14.38 0.92 -3.20
C CYS A 94 -13.27 1.94 -3.44
N GLU A 95 -12.25 1.90 -2.61
CA GLU A 95 -10.96 2.52 -2.84
C GLU A 95 -9.86 1.47 -2.75
N MET A 96 -8.76 1.68 -3.48
CA MET A 96 -7.56 0.86 -3.35
C MET A 96 -6.63 1.53 -2.35
N TYR A 97 -6.35 0.87 -1.24
CA TYR A 97 -5.38 1.34 -0.26
C TYR A 97 -4.01 0.71 -0.52
N MET A 98 -2.99 1.53 -0.79
CA MET A 98 -1.60 1.08 -0.86
C MET A 98 -1.04 0.94 0.56
N MET A 99 -0.86 -0.31 0.99
CA MET A 99 -0.43 -0.64 2.34
C MET A 99 1.08 -0.51 2.50
N THR A 100 1.85 -1.12 1.57
CA THR A 100 3.32 -1.01 1.58
C THR A 100 3.84 -0.73 0.18
N LEU A 101 4.83 0.16 0.10
CA LEU A 101 5.65 0.36 -1.10
C LEU A 101 7.10 0.58 -0.66
N GLY A 102 8.01 -0.23 -1.18
CA GLY A 102 9.41 -0.02 -0.89
C GLY A 102 10.35 -0.69 -1.87
N VAL A 103 11.54 -0.11 -1.97
CA VAL A 103 12.65 -0.58 -2.79
C VAL A 103 13.92 -0.52 -1.94
N LEU A 104 14.71 -1.58 -1.97
CA LEU A 104 15.99 -1.68 -1.26
C LEU A 104 16.90 -0.51 -1.65
N ALA A 105 17.58 0.06 -0.66
CA ALA A 105 18.35 1.31 -0.81
C ALA A 105 19.28 1.35 -2.04
N PRO A 106 20.04 0.28 -2.38
CA PRO A 106 20.93 0.28 -3.55
C PRO A 106 20.22 0.39 -4.91
N PHE A 107 18.92 0.09 -4.96
CA PHE A 107 18.12 0.06 -6.21
C PHE A 107 17.13 1.23 -6.30
N ARG A 108 17.18 2.18 -5.37
CA ARG A 108 16.35 3.38 -5.40
C ARG A 108 16.77 4.30 -6.55
N ARG A 109 15.85 5.18 -6.97
CA ARG A 109 16.06 6.17 -8.07
C ARG A 109 16.30 5.55 -9.46
N MET A 110 16.07 4.24 -9.61
CA MET A 110 16.14 3.52 -10.90
C MET A 110 14.77 3.34 -11.57
N GLY A 111 13.74 4.08 -11.15
CA GLY A 111 12.38 3.98 -11.69
C GLY A 111 11.55 2.79 -11.20
N ILE A 112 12.11 1.89 -10.36
CA ILE A 112 11.42 0.67 -9.90
C ILE A 112 10.13 0.97 -9.14
N ALA A 113 10.18 1.88 -8.14
CA ALA A 113 9.00 2.25 -7.37
C ALA A 113 7.91 2.90 -8.23
N GLN A 114 8.31 3.72 -9.21
CA GLN A 114 7.38 4.32 -10.18
C GLN A 114 6.68 3.25 -11.02
N SER A 115 7.40 2.24 -11.49
CA SER A 115 6.82 1.13 -12.24
C SER A 115 5.85 0.30 -11.39
N LEU A 116 6.15 0.09 -10.10
CA LEU A 116 5.26 -0.59 -9.16
C LEU A 116 3.97 0.19 -8.93
N VAL A 117 4.05 1.50 -8.65
CA VAL A 117 2.87 2.36 -8.46
C VAL A 117 2.04 2.44 -9.74
N LYS A 118 2.68 2.57 -10.91
CA LYS A 118 1.97 2.57 -12.20
C LYS A 118 1.17 1.29 -12.39
N CYS A 119 1.75 0.13 -12.07
CA CYS A 119 1.04 -1.15 -12.14
C CYS A 119 -0.18 -1.20 -11.21
N ALA A 120 -0.07 -0.66 -9.99
CA ALA A 120 -1.22 -0.56 -9.07
C ALA A 120 -2.31 0.39 -9.60
N LEU A 121 -1.93 1.56 -10.14
CA LEU A 121 -2.87 2.51 -10.75
C LEU A 121 -3.58 1.93 -11.98
N GLU A 122 -2.85 1.18 -12.82
CA GLU A 122 -3.42 0.48 -13.98
C GLU A 122 -4.44 -0.58 -13.53
N THR A 123 -4.10 -1.39 -12.53
CA THR A 123 -5.04 -2.37 -11.95
C THR A 123 -6.25 -1.70 -11.30
N ALA A 124 -6.07 -0.57 -10.62
CA ALA A 124 -7.19 0.20 -10.08
C ALA A 124 -8.12 0.72 -11.19
N ALA A 125 -7.56 1.18 -12.32
CA ALA A 125 -8.34 1.69 -13.45
C ALA A 125 -9.10 0.58 -14.21
N GLU A 126 -8.65 -0.67 -14.12
CA GLU A 126 -9.33 -1.83 -14.71
C GLU A 126 -10.57 -2.27 -13.92
N ASP A 127 -10.69 -1.89 -12.64
CA ASP A 127 -11.83 -2.21 -11.77
C ASP A 127 -12.75 -0.99 -11.58
N PRO A 128 -13.93 -0.93 -12.23
CA PRO A 128 -14.84 0.21 -12.17
C PRO A 128 -15.38 0.54 -10.77
N SER A 129 -15.30 -0.42 -9.83
CA SER A 129 -15.73 -0.19 -8.45
C SER A 129 -14.75 0.70 -7.68
N ILE A 130 -13.47 0.73 -8.09
CA ILE A 130 -12.42 1.51 -7.43
C ILE A 130 -12.49 2.96 -7.90
N LYS A 131 -12.76 3.87 -6.96
CA LYS A 131 -12.96 5.31 -7.26
C LYS A 131 -11.72 6.16 -7.08
N ARG A 132 -10.82 5.73 -6.20
CA ARG A 132 -9.56 6.40 -5.90
C ARG A 132 -8.56 5.40 -5.34
N VAL A 133 -7.29 5.79 -5.38
CA VAL A 133 -6.18 5.10 -4.73
C VAL A 133 -5.67 5.98 -3.61
N VAL A 134 -5.58 5.42 -2.40
CA VAL A 134 -5.20 6.14 -1.17
C VAL A 134 -3.98 5.51 -0.50
N LEU A 135 -3.22 6.29 0.25
CA LEU A 135 -2.03 5.84 0.99
C LEU A 135 -1.69 6.80 2.14
N HIS A 136 -0.96 6.29 3.13
CA HIS A 136 -0.40 7.10 4.22
C HIS A 136 1.11 7.32 4.06
N VAL A 137 1.57 8.54 4.32
CA VAL A 137 3.00 8.88 4.41
C VAL A 137 3.27 9.47 5.78
N GLN A 138 4.20 8.91 6.54
CA GLN A 138 4.61 9.47 7.82
C GLN A 138 5.10 10.92 7.67
N VAL A 139 4.68 11.80 8.60
CA VAL A 139 5.18 13.18 8.64
C VAL A 139 6.70 13.18 8.77
N GLY A 140 7.37 14.08 8.04
CA GLY A 140 8.84 14.14 7.96
C GLY A 140 9.46 13.23 6.89
N ASN A 141 8.69 12.38 6.22
CA ASN A 141 9.17 11.62 5.06
C ASN A 141 8.97 12.40 3.75
N ASP A 142 9.68 13.52 3.63
CA ASP A 142 9.56 14.46 2.50
C ASP A 142 9.93 13.83 1.14
N ASP A 143 10.85 12.87 1.16
CA ASP A 143 11.25 12.11 -0.03
C ASP A 143 10.09 11.29 -0.60
N ALA A 144 9.36 10.57 0.25
CA ALA A 144 8.19 9.80 -0.17
C ALA A 144 7.04 10.72 -0.59
N LEU A 145 6.78 11.79 0.17
CA LEU A 145 5.74 12.75 -0.15
C LEU A 145 5.99 13.40 -1.52
N GLY A 146 7.20 13.88 -1.77
CA GLY A 146 7.61 14.45 -3.05
C GLY A 146 7.60 13.44 -4.20
N PHE A 147 7.84 12.15 -3.93
CA PHE A 147 7.68 11.08 -4.92
C PHE A 147 6.21 10.92 -5.33
N TYR A 148 5.29 10.80 -4.37
CA TYR A 148 3.86 10.63 -4.66
C TYR A 148 3.24 11.86 -5.32
N HIS A 149 3.62 13.07 -4.89
CA HIS A 149 3.16 14.32 -5.54
C HIS A 149 3.56 14.39 -7.03
N LYS A 150 4.77 13.94 -7.38
CA LYS A 150 5.22 13.85 -8.78
C LYS A 150 4.42 12.84 -9.61
N LEU A 151 3.91 11.79 -8.96
CA LEU A 151 3.02 10.81 -9.58
C LEU A 151 1.55 11.27 -9.63
N GLY A 152 1.27 12.47 -9.11
CA GLY A 152 -0.06 13.07 -9.17
C GLY A 152 -0.95 12.77 -7.98
N PHE A 153 -0.41 12.22 -6.89
CA PHE A 153 -1.13 12.17 -5.62
C PHE A 153 -1.17 13.55 -4.97
N VAL A 154 -2.20 13.80 -4.18
CA VAL A 154 -2.41 15.02 -3.40
C VAL A 154 -2.67 14.66 -1.96
N THR A 155 -2.11 15.45 -1.05
CA THR A 155 -2.37 15.29 0.39
C THR A 155 -3.77 15.83 0.69
N THR A 156 -4.62 15.00 1.29
CA THR A 156 -6.01 15.34 1.63
C THR A 156 -6.06 16.02 3.00
N HIS A 157 -5.52 15.35 4.02
CA HIS A 157 -5.46 15.81 5.40
C HIS A 157 -4.30 15.13 6.15
N THR A 158 -4.09 15.53 7.40
CA THR A 158 -3.12 14.90 8.30
C THR A 158 -3.88 14.17 9.40
N VAL A 159 -3.49 12.93 9.67
CA VAL A 159 -4.05 12.08 10.71
C VAL A 159 -3.08 12.06 11.89
N ASP A 160 -3.56 12.52 13.04
CA ASP A 160 -2.80 12.49 14.29
C ASP A 160 -2.81 11.09 14.91
N GLN A 161 -1.74 10.75 15.65
CA GLN A 161 -1.60 9.48 16.37
C GLN A 161 -1.82 8.22 15.50
N TYR A 162 -1.52 8.30 14.20
CA TYR A 162 -1.66 7.20 13.26
C TYR A 162 -0.71 6.04 13.60
N TYR A 163 0.57 6.33 13.85
CA TYR A 163 1.55 5.35 14.28
C TYR A 163 1.63 5.30 15.81
N LYS A 164 1.23 4.19 16.41
CA LYS A 164 1.19 4.02 17.88
C LYS A 164 2.58 3.99 18.53
N HIS A 165 3.58 3.45 17.83
CA HIS A 165 4.90 3.13 18.39
C HIS A 165 6.07 3.80 17.66
N ILE A 166 5.80 4.81 16.82
CA ILE A 166 6.83 5.49 16.01
C ILE A 166 6.59 6.99 16.08
N GLU A 167 7.67 7.76 16.27
CA GLU A 167 7.65 9.22 16.20
C GLU A 167 8.31 9.75 14.92
N PRO A 168 7.72 10.76 14.25
CA PRO A 168 6.44 11.38 14.58
C PRO A 168 5.25 10.44 14.32
N SER A 169 4.28 10.43 15.23
CA SER A 169 3.09 9.55 15.13
C SER A 169 2.09 9.94 14.04
N GLN A 170 2.22 11.15 13.49
CA GLN A 170 1.32 11.70 12.48
C GLN A 170 1.60 11.13 11.08
N ALA A 171 0.55 11.01 10.26
CA ALA A 171 0.65 10.62 8.87
C ALA A 171 -0.16 11.56 7.95
N TYR A 172 0.37 11.87 6.78
CA TYR A 172 -0.36 12.49 5.69
C TYR A 172 -1.20 11.43 4.98
N ASP A 173 -2.51 11.66 4.90
CA ASP A 173 -3.38 10.91 3.99
C ASP A 173 -3.26 11.51 2.58
N ASN A 174 -3.08 10.65 1.58
CA ASN A 174 -2.87 11.05 0.20
C ASN A 174 -3.77 10.25 -0.72
N SER A 175 -4.42 10.94 -1.66
CA SER A 175 -5.26 10.33 -2.70
C SER A 175 -4.77 10.69 -4.09
N ASP A 176 -5.04 9.84 -5.07
CA ASP A 176 -4.81 10.18 -6.46
C ASP A 176 -5.81 11.24 -6.96
N LYS A 177 -5.40 12.05 -7.95
CA LYS A 177 -6.21 13.17 -8.48
C LYS A 177 -7.60 12.77 -9.02
N THR A 178 -7.84 11.50 -9.29
CA THR A 178 -9.15 10.98 -9.70
C THR A 178 -10.23 11.30 -8.66
N ALA A 179 -9.86 11.41 -7.37
CA ALA A 179 -10.77 11.77 -6.29
C ALA A 179 -11.37 13.18 -6.42
N GLN A 180 -10.62 14.18 -6.91
CA GLN A 180 -11.07 15.58 -6.91
C GLN A 180 -12.17 15.88 -7.94
N GLN A 181 -12.35 15.04 -8.97
CA GLN A 181 -13.46 15.22 -9.91
C GLN A 181 -14.82 14.75 -9.35
N THR A 182 -14.82 13.96 -8.28
CA THR A 182 -16.06 13.41 -7.70
C THR A 182 -16.60 14.27 -6.55
N GLU A 183 -15.74 15.02 -5.86
CA GLU A 183 -16.12 15.83 -4.69
C GLU A 183 -16.39 17.32 -5.00
N ALA A 184 -15.91 17.85 -6.13
CA ALA A 184 -16.16 19.24 -6.53
C ALA A 184 -17.64 19.55 -6.91
N ALA A 185 -18.51 18.54 -6.95
CA ALA A 185 -19.94 18.68 -7.21
C ALA A 185 -20.81 18.83 -5.93
N THR A 186 -20.27 18.61 -4.73
CA THR A 186 -21.09 18.56 -3.48
C THR A 186 -20.70 19.58 -2.42
N THR A 187 -19.95 20.63 -2.77
CA THR A 187 -19.70 21.74 -1.85
C THR A 187 -19.90 23.10 -2.52
N LYS A 188 -21.18 23.40 -2.80
CA LYS A 188 -21.69 24.78 -2.72
C LYS A 188 -22.95 24.74 -1.87
N GLN A 189 -22.86 25.36 -0.69
CA GLN A 189 -24.02 25.76 0.09
C GLN A 189 -24.98 26.55 -0.80
N THR A 190 -26.22 26.07 -0.94
CA THR A 190 -27.40 26.88 -1.26
C THR A 190 -28.58 26.15 -0.64
N LEU A 191 -29.33 26.84 0.22
CA LEU A 191 -30.56 26.33 0.83
C LEU A 191 -31.53 25.84 -0.26
N PRO A 192 -32.15 24.65 -0.13
CA PRO A 192 -33.25 24.30 -1.01
C PRO A 192 -34.52 25.09 -0.63
N PRO A 193 -35.33 25.54 -1.63
CA PRO A 193 -36.65 26.12 -1.42
C PRO A 193 -37.63 25.07 -0.87
N PRO A 194 -38.74 25.47 -0.22
CA PRO A 194 -39.70 24.54 0.34
C PRO A 194 -40.42 23.84 -0.81
N LEU A 195 -40.33 22.51 -0.84
CA LEU A 195 -41.20 21.69 -1.67
C LEU A 195 -42.21 21.02 -0.73
N GLU A 196 -43.46 21.36 -1.00
CA GLU A 196 -44.67 20.89 -0.37
C GLU A 196 -44.88 19.39 -0.64
N GLU A 197 -45.18 18.67 0.44
CA GLU A 197 -46.13 17.56 0.57
C GLU A 197 -46.53 16.80 -0.71
N ASP A 198 -45.97 15.59 -0.89
CA ASP A 198 -46.70 14.43 -1.41
C ASP A 198 -46.01 13.12 -0.94
N ASP A 199 -46.73 12.44 -0.05
CA ASP A 199 -46.92 10.98 0.03
C ASP A 199 -45.78 10.01 0.39
N GLU A 200 -45.93 9.53 1.63
CA GLU A 200 -46.19 8.10 1.92
C GLU A 200 -44.96 7.18 1.90
N PHE A 201 -44.20 7.22 2.98
CA PHE A 201 -43.41 6.07 3.41
C PHE A 201 -44.03 5.47 4.67
N GLU A 202 -44.48 4.22 4.56
CA GLU A 202 -45.19 3.47 5.59
C GLU A 202 -44.41 3.45 6.92
N GLU A 203 -45.13 3.76 8.01
CA GLU A 203 -44.64 3.74 9.38
C GLU A 203 -44.54 2.28 9.85
N PHE A 204 -43.39 1.64 9.65
CA PHE A 204 -43.16 0.28 10.16
C PHE A 204 -42.95 0.29 11.68
N GLU A 205 -43.59 -0.65 12.37
CA GLU A 205 -43.42 -0.85 13.81
C GLU A 205 -41.94 -1.12 14.14
N LYS A 206 -41.42 -0.44 15.17
CA LYS A 206 -40.08 -0.71 15.70
C LYS A 206 -40.06 -2.12 16.29
N GLU A 207 -39.54 -3.08 15.53
CA GLU A 207 -39.11 -4.35 16.12
C GLU A 207 -37.91 -4.10 17.04
N ASN A 208 -38.08 -4.56 18.28
CA ASN A 208 -37.12 -4.45 19.35
C ASN A 208 -36.06 -5.54 19.12
N TRP A 209 -35.03 -5.22 18.33
CA TRP A 209 -33.87 -6.10 18.14
C TRP A 209 -33.12 -6.23 19.46
N ASP A 210 -33.21 -7.42 20.06
CA ASP A 210 -32.56 -7.76 21.32
C ASP A 210 -31.04 -7.70 21.12
N GLU A 211 -30.39 -6.82 21.88
CA GLU A 211 -28.99 -6.41 21.75
C GLU A 211 -28.02 -7.43 22.38
N SER A 212 -28.42 -8.69 22.53
CA SER A 212 -27.75 -9.62 23.45
C SER A 212 -26.94 -10.76 22.81
N GLU A 213 -26.88 -10.92 21.49
CA GLU A 213 -26.12 -12.04 20.87
C GLU A 213 -25.33 -11.61 19.62
N GLU A 214 -24.69 -10.44 19.63
CA GLU A 214 -23.53 -10.19 18.78
C GLU A 214 -22.33 -9.91 19.67
N ASP A 215 -21.48 -10.93 19.80
CA ASP A 215 -20.35 -10.95 20.71
C ASP A 215 -19.41 -9.77 20.45
N LYS A 216 -19.21 -8.94 21.49
CA LYS A 216 -18.14 -7.93 21.57
C LYS A 216 -16.74 -8.50 21.33
N GLU A 217 -16.61 -9.82 21.27
CA GLU A 217 -15.39 -10.53 20.92
C GLU A 217 -15.07 -10.44 19.41
N ASP A 218 -16.06 -10.35 18.51
CA ASP A 218 -15.83 -10.30 17.05
C ASP A 218 -15.26 -8.96 16.57
N LEU A 219 -15.67 -7.85 17.18
CA LEU A 219 -15.07 -6.53 16.94
C LEU A 219 -13.70 -6.36 17.62
N ALA A 220 -13.42 -7.10 18.69
CA ALA A 220 -12.17 -7.02 19.44
C ALA A 220 -11.03 -7.84 18.80
N LEU A 221 -11.32 -8.71 17.82
CA LEU A 221 -10.34 -9.55 17.12
C LEU A 221 -9.52 -8.76 16.07
N TRP A 222 -10.11 -7.75 15.43
CA TRP A 222 -9.42 -6.97 14.40
C TRP A 222 -8.36 -5.99 14.93
N ASP A 223 -8.51 -5.52 16.18
CA ASP A 223 -7.59 -4.55 16.79
C ASP A 223 -6.43 -5.21 17.57
N LYS A 224 -6.47 -6.54 17.80
CA LYS A 224 -5.46 -7.26 18.62
C LYS A 224 -4.44 -8.05 17.81
N ASP A 225 -4.78 -8.54 16.61
CA ASP A 225 -3.93 -9.50 15.89
C ASP A 225 -2.84 -8.88 15.00
N TRP A 226 -2.70 -7.55 14.99
CA TRP A 226 -1.69 -6.87 14.18
C TRP A 226 -0.37 -6.57 14.91
N ASP A 227 -0.34 -6.67 16.24
CA ASP A 227 0.79 -6.21 17.07
C ASP A 227 1.33 -7.27 18.05
N ASP A 228 0.64 -8.42 18.20
CA ASP A 228 1.02 -9.47 19.14
C ASP A 228 1.41 -10.77 18.40
N ASP A 229 2.64 -10.83 17.87
CA ASP A 229 3.36 -12.10 17.73
C ASP A 229 4.87 -11.87 17.71
N ASP A 230 5.46 -12.05 18.89
CA ASP A 230 6.89 -11.98 19.18
C ASP A 230 7.63 -13.20 18.60
N TRP A 231 8.13 -13.07 17.37
CA TRP A 231 9.23 -13.92 16.91
C TRP A 231 10.27 -13.08 16.19
N GLU A 232 11.38 -12.81 16.87
CA GLU A 232 12.58 -12.25 16.26
C GLU A 232 13.18 -13.25 15.25
N ASP A 233 12.93 -13.03 13.96
CA ASP A 233 13.56 -13.82 12.91
C ASP A 233 15.05 -13.41 12.71
N ASP A 234 15.96 -14.31 13.07
CA ASP A 234 17.43 -14.19 12.96
C ASP A 234 17.88 -13.77 11.55
N PHE A 235 17.09 -14.12 10.52
CA PHE A 235 17.34 -13.75 9.13
C PHE A 235 17.30 -12.23 8.89
N SER A 236 16.36 -11.51 9.51
CA SER A 236 16.21 -10.06 9.31
C SER A 236 17.38 -9.28 9.94
N LYS A 237 17.92 -9.79 11.06
CA LYS A 237 19.11 -9.23 11.70
C LYS A 237 20.33 -9.43 10.80
N GLN A 238 20.51 -10.62 10.22
CA GLN A 238 21.62 -10.91 9.32
C GLN A 238 21.57 -10.10 8.02
N LEU A 239 20.39 -9.93 7.42
CA LEU A 239 20.24 -9.19 6.16
C LEU A 239 20.53 -7.68 6.31
N ARG A 240 20.13 -7.08 7.44
CA ARG A 240 20.46 -5.68 7.76
C ARG A 240 21.97 -5.49 7.92
N VAL A 241 22.64 -6.41 8.62
CA VAL A 241 24.10 -6.38 8.81
C VAL A 241 24.86 -6.49 7.47
N GLU A 242 24.40 -7.34 6.54
CA GLU A 242 25.02 -7.45 5.21
C GLU A 242 24.82 -6.20 4.34
N LEU A 243 23.63 -5.57 4.39
CA LEU A 243 23.39 -4.32 3.67
C LEU A 243 24.28 -3.17 4.18
N ASP A 244 24.52 -3.11 5.49
CA ASP A 244 25.41 -2.10 6.08
C ASP A 244 26.87 -2.28 5.69
N LYS A 245 27.34 -3.53 5.54
CA LYS A 245 28.71 -3.81 5.05
C LYS A 245 28.92 -3.36 3.61
N LEU A 246 27.91 -3.52 2.76
CA LEU A 246 27.95 -3.10 1.35
C LEU A 246 27.89 -1.57 1.18
N SER A 247 27.38 -0.87 2.19
CA SER A 247 27.28 0.59 2.24
C SER A 247 28.62 1.28 2.59
N GLN A 248 29.59 0.54 3.16
CA GLN A 248 30.89 1.11 3.52
C GLN A 248 31.89 1.08 2.35
N PRO A 249 32.60 2.20 2.06
CA PRO A 249 33.64 2.22 1.05
C PRO A 249 34.81 1.32 1.48
N GLN A 250 35.12 0.30 0.67
CA GLN A 250 36.23 -0.60 0.90
C GLN A 250 37.56 0.19 0.97
N PRO A 251 38.40 0.00 2.01
CA PRO A 251 39.72 0.61 2.03
C PRO A 251 40.59 -0.04 0.96
N MET A 252 41.00 0.76 -0.03
CA MET A 252 41.98 0.37 -1.05
C MET A 252 43.29 -0.06 -0.36
N SER A 253 43.57 -1.36 -0.38
CA SER A 253 44.86 -1.90 0.05
C SER A 253 45.93 -1.49 -0.95
N VAL A 254 46.77 -0.52 -0.58
CA VAL A 254 48.00 -0.21 -1.29
C VAL A 254 49.04 -1.25 -0.87
N SER A 255 49.29 -2.22 -1.75
CA SER A 255 50.40 -3.15 -1.61
C SER A 255 51.70 -2.43 -1.91
N ASN A 256 52.62 -2.43 -0.95
CA ASN A 256 54.03 -2.05 -1.13
C ASN A 256 54.91 -3.23 -0.72
#